data_AF-A0A8J7HLK0-F1
#
_entry.id   AF-A0A8J7HLK0-F1
#
_cell.length_a   1.000
_cell.length_b   1.000
_cell.length_c   1.000
_cell.angle_alpha   90.00
_cell.angle_beta   90.00
_cell.angle_gamma   90.00
#
_symmetry.space_group_name_H-M   'P 1'
#
loop_
_entity.id
_entity.type
_entity.pdbx_description
1 polymer ?
#
loop_
_entity_poly.entity_id
_entity_poly.type
_entity_poly.pdbx_seq_one_letter_code
_entity_poly.pdbx_strand_id
1 'polypeptide(L)' 'MSIEKRVEATAKNIEGKLQEAIGEVTGNPADKVEGQAKQDESQVIHTTENIKDEIKDVLK' A
#
# COMPACT_ATOMS: atom_id res chain seq x y z
N MET A 1 6.35 -7.17 11.75
CA MET A 1 5.12 -6.41 11.42
C MET A 1 3.98 -7.27 11.91
N SER A 2 2.93 -6.71 12.53
CA SER A 2 1.78 -7.53 12.92
C SER A 2 1.02 -8.05 11.69
N ILE A 3 0.33 -9.18 11.84
CA ILE A 3 -0.48 -9.79 10.78
C ILE A 3 -1.58 -8.84 10.29
N GLU A 4 -2.21 -8.09 11.19
CA GLU A 4 -3.24 -7.09 10.84
C GLU A 4 -2.70 -6.02 9.87
N LYS A 5 -1.50 -5.47 10.12
CA LYS A 5 -0.90 -4.47 9.22
C LYS A 5 -0.59 -5.03 7.83
N ARG A 6 -0.18 -6.30 7.75
CA ARG A 6 0.05 -6.98 6.46
C ARG A 6 -1.26 -7.17 5.68
N VAL A 7 -2.35 -7.50 6.37
CA VAL A 7 -3.69 -7.64 5.77
C VAL A 7 -4.20 -6.29 5.29
N GLU A 8 -4.08 -5.24 6.11
CA GLU A 8 -4.47 -3.87 5.74
C GLU A 8 -3.73 -3.36 4.51
N ALA A 9 -2.41 -3.56 4.46
CA ALA A 9 -1.60 -3.17 3.30
C ALA A 9 -1.96 -3.96 2.04
N THR A 10 -2.27 -5.25 2.18
CA THR A 10 -2.73 -6.08 1.05
C THR A 10 -4.09 -5.61 0.54
N ALA A 11 -5.02 -5.29 1.44
CA ALA A 11 -6.33 -4.76 1.09
C ALA A 11 -6.23 -3.42 0.34
N LYS A 12 -5.42 -2.47 0.85
CA LYS A 12 -5.16 -1.18 0.18
C LYS A 12 -4.54 -1.35 -1.21
N ASN A 13 -3.63 -2.30 -1.39
CA ASN A 13 -3.02 -2.58 -2.69
C ASN A 13 -4.06 -3.11 -3.70
N ILE A 14 -4.93 -4.03 -3.27
CA ILE A 14 -6.02 -4.55 -4.11
C ILE A 14 -7.02 -3.42 -4.47
N GLU A 15 -7.39 -2.58 -3.52
CA GLU A 15 -8.29 -1.44 -3.75
C GLU A 15 -7.67 -0.43 -4.74
N GLY A 16 -6.40 -0.08 -4.57
CA GLY A 16 -5.69 0.81 -5.48
C GLY A 16 -5.61 0.27 -6.91
N LYS A 17 -5.34 -1.04 -7.07
CA LYS A 17 -5.37 -1.71 -8.38
C LYS A 17 -6.76 -1.71 -9.01
N LEU A 18 -7.81 -1.87 -8.20
CA LEU A 18 -9.18 -1.84 -8.68
C LEU A 18 -9.56 -0.43 -9.14
N GLN A 19 -9.18 0.62 -8.40
CA GLN A 19 -9.37 2.01 -8.80
C GLN A 19 -8.58 2.36 -10.07
N GLU A 20 -7.34 1.88 -10.20
CA GLU A 20 -6.54 2.07 -11.40
C GLU A 20 -7.17 1.41 -12.63
N ALA A 21 -7.66 0.17 -12.48
CA ALA A 21 -8.39 -0.53 -13.54
C ALA A 21 -9.69 0.18 -13.93
N ILE A 22 -10.45 0.70 -12.94
CA ILE A 22 -11.65 1.49 -13.20
C ILE A 22 -11.27 2.79 -13.94
N GLY A 23 -10.23 3.51 -13.51
CA GLY A 23 -9.75 4.73 -14.17
C GLY A 23 -9.26 4.51 -15.60
N GLU A 24 -8.60 3.38 -15.88
CA GLU A 24 -8.21 3.01 -17.24
C GLU A 24 -9.41 2.68 -18.13
N VAL A 25 -10.44 2.03 -17.59
CA VAL A 25 -11.67 1.69 -18.33
C VAL A 25 -12.55 2.92 -18.56
N THR A 26 -12.67 3.81 -17.57
CA THR A 26 -13.49 5.03 -17.67
C THR A 26 -12.76 6.18 -18.37
N GLY A 27 -11.44 6.08 -18.55
CA GLY A 27 -10.60 7.14 -19.13
C GLY A 27 -10.42 8.34 -18.20
N ASN A 28 -10.64 8.19 -16.89
CA ASN A 28 -10.54 9.27 -15.91
C ASN A 28 -9.13 9.30 -15.28
N PRO A 29 -8.27 10.27 -15.65
CA PRO A 29 -6.90 10.36 -15.15
C PRO A 29 -6.81 10.60 -13.64
N ALA A 30 -7.86 11.14 -13.01
CA ALA A 30 -7.89 11.35 -11.56
C ALA A 30 -7.89 10.02 -10.78
N ASP A 31 -8.68 9.04 -11.21
CA ASP A 31 -8.82 7.74 -10.54
C ASP A 31 -7.53 6.91 -10.64
N LYS A 32 -6.81 7.04 -11.76
CA LYS A 32 -5.48 6.42 -11.95
C LYS A 32 -4.43 7.00 -11.02
N VAL A 33 -4.40 8.33 -10.87
CA VAL A 33 -3.45 9.02 -9.97
C VAL A 33 -3.75 8.67 -8.51
N GLU A 34 -5.02 8.62 -8.11
CA GLU A 34 -5.41 8.25 -6.75
C GLU A 34 -5.04 6.78 -6.44
N GLY A 35 -5.27 5.87 -7.39
CA GLY A 35 -4.87 4.46 -7.27
C GLY A 35 -3.36 4.28 -7.08
N GLN A 36 -2.54 5.01 -7.84
CA GLN A 36 -1.07 5.01 -7.68
C GLN A 36 -0.63 5.61 -6.36
N ALA A 37 -1.23 6.72 -5.92
CA ALA A 37 -0.91 7.33 -4.64
C ALA A 37 -1.16 6.37 -3.45
N LYS A 38 -2.27 5.61 -3.46
CA LYS A 38 -2.56 4.59 -2.44
C LYS A 38 -1.56 3.43 -2.44
N GLN A 39 -1.06 3.04 -3.61
CA GLN A 39 -0.03 2.01 -3.74
C GLN A 39 1.32 2.49 -3.19
N ASP A 40 1.71 3.72 -3.49
CA ASP A 40 2.95 4.32 -2.98
C ASP A 40 2.91 4.52 -1.46
N GLU A 41 1.80 5.03 -0.92
CA GLU A 41 1.61 5.17 0.53
C GLU A 41 1.73 3.80 1.23
N SER A 42 1.17 2.75 0.63
CA SER A 42 1.28 1.39 1.17
C SER A 42 2.71 0.88 1.17
N GLN A 43 3.51 1.15 0.13
CA GLN A 43 4.93 0.78 0.09
C GLN A 43 5.76 1.51 1.14
N VAL A 44 5.49 2.81 1.35
CA VAL A 44 6.17 3.62 2.36
C VAL A 44 5.88 3.09 3.77
N ILE A 45 4.61 2.79 4.07
CA ILE A 45 4.21 2.19 5.34
C ILE A 45 4.91 0.84 5.53
N HIS A 46 4.92 -0.01 4.50
CA HIS A 46 5.57 -1.31 4.57
C HIS A 46 7.06 -1.21 4.88
N THR A 47 7.75 -0.30 4.20
CA THR A 47 9.19 -0.09 4.36
C THR A 47 9.50 0.43 5.76
N THR A 48 8.74 1.42 6.24
CA THR A 48 8.91 2.01 7.57
C THR A 48 8.68 0.98 8.67
N GLU A 49 7.63 0.17 8.56
CA GLU A 49 7.34 -0.85 9.55
C GLU A 49 8.34 -2.00 9.52
N ASN A 50 8.81 -2.43 8.34
CA ASN A 50 9.87 -3.44 8.23
C ASN A 50 11.16 -2.98 8.91
N ILE A 51 11.58 -1.73 8.71
CA ILE A 51 12.76 -1.16 9.38
C ILE A 51 12.57 -1.17 10.91
N LYS A 52 11.37 -0.81 11.38
CA LYS A 52 11.04 -0.81 12.81
C LYS A 52 11.13 -2.21 13.41
N ASP A 53 10.66 -3.23 12.68
CA ASP A 53 10.75 -4.62 13.11
C ASP A 53 12.20 -5.10 13.17
N GLU A 54 13.02 -4.80 12.17
CA GLU A 54 14.45 -5.16 12.17
C GLU A 54 15.20 -4.53 13.35
N ILE A 55 14.98 -3.23 13.63
CA ILE A 55 15.56 -2.56 14.79
C ILE A 55 15.14 -3.25 16.09
N LYS A 56 13.86 -3.65 16.19
CA LYS A 56 13.34 -4.32 17.38
C LYS A 56 13.92 -5.72 17.56
N ASP A 57 14.15 -6.46 16.47
CA ASP A 57 14.78 -7.78 16.51
C ASP A 57 16.28 -7.68 16.86
N VAL A 58 16.99 -6.64 16.39
CA VAL A 58 18.40 -6.39 16.75
C VAL A 58 18.56 -5.99 18.22
N LEU A 59 17.58 -5.30 18.80
CA LEU A 59 17.58 -4.87 20.22
C LEU A 59 17.11 -5.97 21.20
N LYS A 60 16.74 -7.15 20.71
CA LYS A 60 16.19 -8.26 21.50
C LYS A 60 17.25 -9.28 21.86
#